data_AF-A0A3M0WDE3-F1
#
_entry.id   AF-A0A3M0WDE3-F1
#
_cell.length_a   1.000
_cell.length_b   1.000
_cell.length_c   1.000
_cell.angle_alpha   90.00
_cell.angle_beta   90.00
_cell.angle_gamma   90.00
#
_symmetry.space_group_name_H-M   'P 1'
#
loop_
_entity.id
_entity.type
_entity.pdbx_description
1 polymer ?
#
loop_
_entity_poly.entity_id
_entity_poly.type
_entity_poly.pdbx_seq_one_letter_code
_entity_poly.pdbx_strand_id
1 'polypeptide(L)' 'MKLQPKDYLKPKGLEGISDEQIEVHFEAHYKGYVSKYNEIQEKLSNFEFADRTKANQNYSEYRALKVEES' A
#
# COMPACT_ATOMS: atom_id res chain seq x y z
N MET A 1 11.52 1.87 -4.38
CA MET A 1 11.02 1.45 -5.71
C MET A 1 9.50 1.54 -5.67
N LYS A 2 8.87 2.22 -6.64
CA LYS A 2 7.40 2.27 -6.72
C LYS A 2 6.88 0.97 -7.36
N LEU A 3 5.83 0.39 -6.78
CA LEU A 3 5.10 -0.74 -7.32
C LEU A 3 4.06 -0.27 -8.33
N GLN A 4 3.70 -1.15 -9.26
CA GLN A 4 2.61 -0.94 -10.21
C GLN A 4 1.60 -2.09 -10.08
N PRO A 5 0.29 -1.82 -10.18
CA PRO A 5 -0.70 -2.88 -10.24
C PRO A 5 -0.44 -3.83 -11.40
N LYS A 6 -0.67 -5.12 -11.19
CA LYS A 6 -0.53 -6.16 -12.22
C LYS A 6 -1.90 -6.46 -12.82
N ASP A 7 -2.42 -5.55 -13.64
CA ASP A 7 -3.79 -5.63 -14.19
C ASP A 7 -4.08 -6.95 -14.93
N TYR A 8 -3.06 -7.56 -15.55
CA TYR A 8 -3.18 -8.86 -16.23
C TYR A 8 -3.50 -10.04 -15.29
N LEU A 9 -3.45 -9.84 -13.97
CA LEU A 9 -3.85 -10.84 -12.97
C LEU A 9 -5.31 -10.71 -12.54
N LYS A 10 -6.06 -9.72 -13.01
CA LYS A 10 -7.48 -9.54 -12.66
C LYS A 10 -8.29 -10.76 -13.14
N PRO A 11 -8.85 -11.58 -12.24
CA PRO A 11 -9.63 -12.75 -12.64
C PRO A 11 -10.96 -12.34 -13.28
N LYS A 12 -11.59 -13.28 -13.97
CA LYS A 12 -12.95 -13.11 -14.51
C LYS A 12 -13.64 -14.46 -14.64
N GLY A 13 -14.94 -14.53 -14.36
CA GLY A 13 -15.76 -15.72 -14.58
C GLY A 13 -15.40 -16.89 -13.65
N LEU A 14 -15.00 -16.61 -12.42
CA LEU A 14 -14.71 -17.64 -11.43
C LEU A 14 -15.99 -18.35 -10.99
N GLU A 15 -15.95 -19.67 -10.83
CA GLU A 15 -17.06 -20.43 -10.27
C GLU A 15 -17.18 -20.14 -8.76
N GLY A 16 -18.34 -19.67 -8.32
CA GLY A 16 -18.62 -19.34 -6.91
C GLY A 16 -18.16 -17.95 -6.45
N ILE A 17 -17.53 -17.13 -7.31
CA ILE A 17 -17.16 -15.74 -7.01
C ILE A 17 -17.64 -14.85 -8.17
N SER A 18 -18.52 -13.89 -7.88
CA SER A 18 -19.06 -13.00 -8.90
C SER A 18 -18.02 -12.02 -9.45
N ASP A 19 -18.17 -11.63 -10.71
CA ASP A 19 -17.36 -10.57 -11.32
C ASP A 19 -17.50 -9.24 -10.57
N GLU A 20 -18.66 -8.95 -9.97
CA GLU A 20 -18.87 -7.76 -9.12
C GLU A 20 -17.98 -7.78 -7.88
N GLN A 21 -17.86 -8.93 -7.21
CA GLN A 21 -16.96 -9.10 -6.06
C GLN A 21 -15.50 -8.94 -6.48
N ILE A 22 -15.13 -9.44 -7.66
CA ILE A 22 -13.78 -9.29 -8.22
C ILE A 22 -13.48 -7.82 -8.53
N GLU A 23 -14.45 -7.08 -9.08
CA GLU A 23 -14.28 -5.67 -9.45
C GLU A 23 -13.86 -4.83 -8.25
N VAL A 24 -14.63 -4.90 -7.15
CA VAL A 24 -14.34 -4.15 -5.93
C VAL A 24 -13.01 -4.61 -5.31
N HIS A 25 -12.78 -5.92 -5.24
CA HIS A 25 -11.58 -6.45 -4.60
C HIS A 25 -10.31 -6.08 -5.35
N PHE A 26 -10.34 -6.10 -6.69
CA PHE A 26 -9.17 -5.78 -7.50
C PHE A 26 -8.97 -4.28 -7.68
N GLU A 27 -10.01 -3.53 -8.08
CA GLU A 27 -9.86 -2.12 -8.44
C GLU A 27 -9.75 -1.20 -7.22
N ALA A 28 -10.48 -1.48 -6.13
CA ALA A 28 -10.46 -0.63 -4.95
C ALA A 28 -9.41 -1.11 -3.94
N HIS A 29 -9.52 -2.35 -3.49
CA HIS A 29 -8.67 -2.84 -2.38
C HIS A 29 -7.24 -3.11 -2.83
N TYR A 30 -7.03 -3.98 -3.83
CA TYR A 30 -5.68 -4.31 -4.28
C TYR A 30 -4.91 -3.09 -4.79
N LYS A 31 -5.48 -2.32 -5.74
CA LYS A 31 -4.82 -1.09 -6.23
C LYS A 31 -4.66 -0.03 -5.13
N GLY A 32 -5.59 0.02 -4.18
CA GLY A 32 -5.49 0.85 -2.98
C GLY A 32 -4.23 0.55 -2.17
N TYR A 33 -3.94 -0.72 -1.91
CA TYR A 33 -2.72 -1.13 -1.21
C TYR A 33 -1.45 -0.76 -1.99
N VAL A 34 -1.43 -0.96 -3.32
CA VAL A 34 -0.30 -0.56 -4.17
C VAL A 34 -0.05 0.95 -4.09
N SER A 35 -1.13 1.75 -4.15
CA SER A 35 -1.06 3.21 -4.03
C SER A 35 -0.51 3.63 -2.66
N LYS A 36 -1.02 3.05 -1.58
CA LYS A 36 -0.60 3.38 -0.21
C LYS A 36 0.84 2.97 0.08
N TYR A 37 1.28 1.81 -0.38
CA TYR A 37 2.68 1.42 -0.31
C TYR A 37 3.58 2.46 -0.99
N ASN A 38 3.23 2.90 -2.20
CA ASN A 38 4.01 3.91 -2.93
C ASN A 38 4.09 5.25 -2.19
N GLU A 39 2.98 5.69 -1.59
CA GLU A 39 2.92 6.90 -0.75
C GLU A 39 3.84 6.77 0.47
N ILE A 40 3.82 5.62 1.15
CA ILE A 40 4.68 5.32 2.30
C ILE A 40 6.15 5.35 1.91
N GLN A 41 6.52 4.70 0.80
CA GLN A 41 7.91 4.71 0.32
C GLN A 41 8.40 6.11 -0.04
N GLU A 42 7.54 6.95 -0.60
CA GLU A 42 7.85 8.34 -0.88
C GLU A 42 8.10 9.12 0.42
N LYS A 43 7.19 9.00 1.40
CA LYS A 43 7.34 9.66 2.71
C LYS A 43 8.56 9.16 3.50
N LEU A 44 8.87 7.87 3.47
CA LEU A 44 10.06 7.29 4.10
C LEU A 44 11.36 7.78 3.48
N SER A 45 11.36 8.15 2.20
CA SER A 45 12.53 8.71 1.52
C SER A 45 12.78 10.19 1.82
N ASN A 46 11.78 10.89 2.37
CA ASN A 46 11.90 12.28 2.77
C ASN A 46 12.49 12.39 4.19
N PHE A 47 13.75 12.83 4.29
CA PHE A 47 14.48 12.98 5.56
C PHE A 47 13.90 14.03 6.52
N GLU A 48 13.16 15.02 6.01
CA GLU A 48 12.49 16.01 6.86
C GLU A 48 11.20 15.46 7.48
N PHE A 49 10.51 14.58 6.77
CA PHE A 49 9.26 13.96 7.24
C PHE A 49 9.52 12.71 8.08
N ALA A 50 10.35 11.79 7.60
CA ALA A 50 10.67 10.52 8.22
C ALA A 50 12.06 10.55 8.89
N ASP A 51 12.30 11.56 9.71
CA ASP A 51 13.58 11.76 10.41
C ASP A 51 13.89 10.61 11.37
N ARG A 52 14.89 9.82 11.01
CA ARG A 52 15.32 8.64 11.79
C ARG A 52 15.94 9.01 13.13
N THR A 53 16.48 10.22 13.27
CA THR A 53 17.07 10.68 14.54
C THR A 53 15.99 10.98 15.59
N LYS A 54 14.74 11.22 15.15
CA LYS A 54 13.56 11.42 16.00
C LYS A 54 12.74 10.14 16.21
N ALA A 55 13.29 8.98 15.85
CA ALA A 55 12.59 7.70 16.02
C ALA A 55 12.22 7.46 17.49
N ASN A 56 10.95 7.15 17.75
CA ASN A 56 10.44 6.92 19.09
C ASN A 56 9.36 5.84 19.08
N GLN A 57 9.46 4.90 20.02
CA GLN A 57 8.57 3.74 20.10
C GLN A 57 7.14 4.08 20.51
N ASN A 58 6.91 5.19 21.23
CA ASN A 58 5.57 5.64 21.60
C ASN A 58 4.90 6.29 20.39
N TYR A 59 5.59 7.18 19.69
CA TYR A 59 5.16 7.75 18.42
C TYR A 59 6.32 8.46 17.72
N SER A 60 6.48 8.21 16.43
CA SER A 60 7.17 9.10 15.49
C SER A 60 6.67 8.82 14.08
N GLU A 61 6.82 9.79 13.18
CA GLU A 61 6.44 9.65 11.77
C GLU A 61 7.17 8.47 11.13
N TYR A 62 8.47 8.33 11.41
CA TYR A 62 9.27 7.19 10.96
C TYR A 62 8.69 5.85 11.46
N ARG A 63 8.32 5.75 12.75
CA ARG A 63 7.73 4.51 13.31
C ARG A 63 6.39 4.20 12.64
N ALA A 64 5.50 5.20 12.53
CA ALA A 64 4.18 5.02 11.95
C ALA A 64 4.28 4.51 10.51
N LEU A 65 5.11 5.14 9.68
CA LEU A 65 5.35 4.70 8.31
C LEU A 65 5.94 3.28 8.23
N LYS A 66 6.87 2.93 9.13
CA LYS A 66 7.48 1.59 9.18
C LYS A 66 6.52 0.49 9.62
N VAL A 67 5.50 0.82 10.41
CA VAL A 67 4.43 -0.12 10.78
C VAL A 67 3.53 -0.39 9.58
N GLU A 68 3.13 0.66 8.86
CA GLU A 68 2.24 0.56 7.69
C GLU A 68 2.95 0.07 6.40
N GLU A 69 4.28 -0.01 6.38
CA GLU A 69 5.05 -0.58 5.26
C GLU A 69 4.95 -2.12 5.18
N SER A 70 4.45 -2.77 6.24
CA SER A 70 4.37 -4.25 6.41
C SER A 70 3.12 -4.85 5.79
#